data_AF-A0A354AZG0-F1
#
_entry.id   AF-A0A354AZG0-F1
#
_cell.length_a   1.000
_cell.length_b   1.000
_cell.length_c   1.000
_cell.angle_alpha   90.00
_cell.angle_beta   90.00
_cell.angle_gamma   90.00
#
_symmetry.space_group_name_H-M   'P 1'
#
loop_
_entity.id
_entity.type
_entity.pdbx_description
1 polymer ?
#
loop_
_entity_poly.entity_id
_entity_poly.type
_entity_poly.pdbx_seq_one_letter_code
_entity_poly.pdbx_strand_id
1 'polypeptide(L)' 'MTTAIPTTSTALLCQGDCIRIADDEQVYQVIGVDASHDRCWLRPWPLTREGSQVFEMSLQQVVTKVNHRPVRLD' A
#
# COMPACT_ATOMS: atom_id res chain seq x y z
N MET A 1 -4.35 -36.09 6.31
CA MET A 1 -3.69 -34.98 7.04
C MET A 1 -3.33 -33.94 5.99
N THR A 2 -4.15 -32.91 5.83
CA THR A 2 -3.91 -31.85 4.83
C THR A 2 -3.60 -30.57 5.58
N THR A 3 -2.33 -30.21 5.65
CA THR A 3 -1.89 -28.96 6.25
C THR A 3 -2.18 -27.84 5.27
N ALA A 4 -3.16 -26.99 5.57
CA ALA A 4 -3.34 -25.74 4.87
C ALA A 4 -2.13 -24.85 5.18
N ILE A 5 -1.36 -24.52 4.15
CA ILE A 5 -0.27 -23.54 4.24
C ILE A 5 -0.95 -22.19 4.52
N PRO A 6 -0.58 -21.44 5.57
CA PRO A 6 -1.03 -20.07 5.69
C PRO A 6 -0.39 -19.29 4.55
N THR A 7 -1.15 -19.04 3.48
CA THR A 7 -0.78 -18.03 2.47
C THR A 7 -0.87 -16.68 3.15
N THR A 8 0.20 -16.31 3.86
CA THR A 8 0.52 -14.93 4.17
C THR A 8 0.75 -14.25 2.83
N SER A 9 -0.33 -13.83 2.17
CA SER A 9 -0.25 -12.91 1.03
C SER A 9 0.22 -11.59 1.59
N THR A 10 1.53 -11.45 1.76
CA THR A 10 2.20 -10.16 1.71
C THR A 10 1.90 -9.63 0.31
N ALA A 11 0.81 -8.89 0.17
CA ALA A 11 0.37 -8.36 -1.10
C ALA A 11 1.54 -7.57 -1.68
N LEU A 12 2.02 -7.99 -2.84
CA LEU A 12 3.07 -7.28 -3.56
C LEU A 12 2.52 -5.89 -3.87
N LEU A 13 3.06 -4.85 -3.23
CA LEU A 13 2.65 -3.48 -3.45
C LEU A 13 2.91 -3.13 -4.93
N CYS A 14 1.86 -2.76 -5.66
CA CYS A 14 1.94 -2.43 -7.06
C CYS A 14 1.60 -0.96 -7.30
N GLN A 15 2.15 -0.38 -8.37
CA GLN A 15 1.76 0.95 -8.82
C GLN A 15 0.26 0.98 -9.17
N GLY A 16 -0.43 2.00 -8.68
CA GLY A 16 -1.87 2.18 -8.86
C GLY A 16 -2.70 1.66 -7.68
N ASP A 17 -2.13 0.83 -6.80
CA ASP A 17 -2.83 0.33 -5.63
C ASP A 17 -3.28 1.49 -4.73
N CYS A 18 -4.52 1.40 -4.24
CA CYS A 18 -5.03 2.28 -3.19
C CYS A 18 -4.89 1.55 -1.85
N ILE A 19 -4.05 2.10 -0.98
CA ILE A 19 -3.71 1.51 0.32
C ILE A 19 -4.09 2.45 1.46
N ARG A 20 -4.22 1.89 2.65
CA ARG A 20 -4.22 2.64 3.91
C ARG A 20 -2.96 2.28 4.69
N ILE A 21 -2.39 3.30 5.30
CA ILE A 21 -1.25 3.17 6.20
C ILE A 21 -1.83 3.02 7.62
N ALA A 22 -1.28 2.15 8.45
CA ALA A 22 -1.77 1.90 9.81
C ALA A 22 -1.67 3.18 10.61
N ASP A 23 -2.65 3.36 11.48
CA ASP A 23 -2.83 4.58 12.27
C ASP A 23 -3.20 5.81 11.41
N ASP A 24 -3.49 5.62 10.12
CA ASP A 24 -3.93 6.66 9.20
C ASP A 24 -5.26 6.27 8.52
N GLU A 25 -6.28 7.11 8.66
CA GLU A 25 -7.59 6.92 8.01
C GLU A 25 -7.57 7.31 6.53
N GLN A 26 -6.54 8.05 6.10
CA GLN A 26 -6.35 8.52 4.73
C GLN A 26 -6.03 7.36 3.79
N VAL A 27 -6.64 7.38 2.62
CA VAL A 27 -6.28 6.49 1.51
C VAL A 27 -5.16 7.13 0.72
N TYR A 28 -4.18 6.32 0.34
CA TYR A 28 -3.05 6.72 -0.49
C TYR A 28 -3.03 5.88 -1.76
N GLN A 29 -2.63 6.48 -2.87
CA GLN A 29 -2.37 5.76 -4.10
C GLN A 29 -0.86 5.58 -4.28
N VAL A 30 -0.46 4.37 -4.64
CA VAL A 30 0.93 4.05 -5.01
C VAL A 30 1.23 4.60 -6.40
N ILE A 31 2.25 5.44 -6.51
CA ILE A 31 2.69 6.09 -7.75
C ILE A 31 3.87 5.38 -8.38
N GLY A 32 4.68 4.71 -7.58
CA GLY A 32 5.76 3.86 -8.07
C GLY A 32 6.33 3.00 -6.96
N VAL A 33 6.98 1.91 -7.34
CA VAL A 33 7.64 0.97 -6.44
C VAL A 33 9.03 0.67 -6.98
N ASP A 34 10.02 0.78 -6.11
CA ASP A 34 11.41 0.45 -6.36
C ASP A 34 11.88 -0.53 -5.28
N ALA A 35 11.57 -1.82 -5.53
CA ALA A 35 11.92 -2.90 -4.62
C ALA A 35 13.43 -3.09 -4.47
N SER A 36 14.22 -2.74 -5.49
CA SER A 36 15.68 -2.87 -5.46
C SER A 36 16.31 -1.93 -4.43
N HIS A 37 15.66 -0.79 -4.17
CA HIS A 37 16.13 0.22 -3.22
C HIS A 37 15.23 0.38 -1.99
N ASP A 38 14.33 -0.58 -1.71
CA ASP A 38 13.39 -0.54 -0.59
C ASP A 38 12.48 0.70 -0.55
N ARG A 39 12.13 1.28 -1.70
CA ARG A 39 11.39 2.55 -1.76
C ARG A 39 10.09 2.43 -2.54
N CYS A 40 9.13 3.26 -2.16
CA CYS A 40 7.93 3.50 -2.94
C CYS A 40 7.53 4.97 -2.84
N TRP A 41 6.66 5.39 -3.76
CA TRP A 41 6.13 6.74 -3.79
C TRP A 41 4.61 6.68 -3.69
N LEU A 42 4.05 7.47 -2.77
CA LEU A 42 2.63 7.51 -2.46
C LEU A 42 2.10 8.93 -2.64
N ARG A 43 0.79 9.07 -2.88
CA ARG A 43 0.08 10.36 -2.76
C ARG A 43 -1.28 10.18 -2.10
N PRO A 44 -1.81 11.18 -1.39
CA PRO A 44 -3.19 11.17 -0.91
C PRO A 44 -4.20 10.94 -2.04
N TRP A 45 -5.20 10.09 -1.77
CA TRP A 45 -6.34 9.80 -2.63
C TRP A 45 -7.65 9.94 -1.86
N PRO A 46 -8.70 10.58 -2.40
CA PRO A 46 -8.83 11.11 -3.76
C PRO A 46 -7.97 12.35 -4.02
N LEU A 47 -7.75 12.66 -5.30
CA LEU A 47 -7.03 13.88 -5.70
C LEU A 47 -7.81 15.11 -5.25
N THR A 48 -7.12 16.04 -4.59
CA THR A 48 -7.66 17.37 -4.31
C THR A 48 -7.64 18.23 -5.59
N ARG A 49 -8.35 19.36 -5.58
CA ARG A 49 -8.34 20.31 -6.70
C ARG A 49 -6.95 20.87 -7.02
N GLU A 50 -6.09 20.96 -6.01
CA GLU A 50 -4.71 21.46 -6.13
C GLU A 50 -3.72 20.35 -6.49
N GLY A 51 -4.20 19.10 -6.57
CA GLY A 51 -3.37 17.92 -6.69
C GLY A 51 -2.87 17.44 -5.33
N SER A 52 -2.41 16.19 -5.32
CA SER A 52 -1.88 15.55 -4.11
C SER A 52 -0.37 15.42 -4.24
N GLN A 53 0.37 15.92 -3.23
CA GLN A 53 1.82 15.81 -3.19
C GLN A 53 2.24 14.33 -3.14
N VAL A 54 3.23 13.99 -3.96
CA VAL A 54 3.88 12.67 -3.92
C VAL A 54 4.99 12.70 -2.87
N PHE A 55 5.03 11.69 -2.01
CA PHE A 55 6.10 11.51 -1.02
C PHE A 55 6.69 10.10 -1.09
N GLU A 56 7.94 9.97 -0.66
CA GLU A 56 8.68 8.71 -0.61
C GLU A 56 8.46 8.01 0.74
N MET A 57 8.39 6.69 0.74
CA MET A 57 8.35 5.86 1.95
C MET A 57 9.08 4.53 1.74
N SER A 58 9.69 3.99 2.80
CA SER A 58 10.29 2.65 2.76
C SER A 58 9.21 1.57 2.60
N LEU A 59 9.49 0.57 1.77
CA LEU A 59 8.59 -0.57 1.56
C LEU A 59 8.35 -1.35 2.86
N GLN A 60 9.35 -1.50 3.71
CA GLN A 60 9.19 -2.16 5.01
C GLN A 60 8.24 -1.37 5.92
N GLN A 61 8.34 -0.04 5.92
CA GLN A 61 7.44 0.82 6.67
C GLN A 61 6.02 0.79 6.11
N VAL A 62 5.85 0.68 4.79
CA VAL A 62 4.52 0.54 4.19
C VAL A 62 3.92 -0.82 4.54
N VAL A 63 4.63 -1.94 4.38
CA VAL A 63 4.07 -3.28 4.67
C VAL A 63 3.71 -3.44 6.14
N THR A 64 4.55 -2.95 7.06
CA THR A 64 4.24 -2.97 8.50
C THR A 64 3.04 -2.09 8.85
N LYS A 65 2.84 -1.01 8.10
CA LYS A 65 1.69 -0.13 8.28
C LYS A 65 0.46 -0.58 7.48
N VAL A 66 0.53 -1.30 6.38
CA VAL A 66 -0.66 -1.81 5.68
C VAL A 66 -1.22 -3.00 6.46
N ASN A 67 -1.81 -2.70 7.62
CA ASN A 67 -2.39 -3.67 8.53
C ASN A 67 -3.92 -3.61 8.41
N HIS A 68 -4.45 -3.80 7.19
CA HIS A 68 -5.76 -4.40 6.92
C HIS A 68 -6.01 -4.50 5.40
N ARG A 69 -6.58 -5.65 5.00
CA ARG A 69 -7.08 -5.96 3.64
C ARG A 69 -7.90 -4.80 3.03
N PRO A 70 -7.81 -4.56 1.71
CA PRO A 70 -8.93 -3.97 0.98
C PRO A 70 -10.07 -4.99 0.88
N VAL A 71 -11.27 -4.57 1.26
CA VAL A 71 -12.52 -5.27 0.93
C VAL A 71 -12.65 -5.27 -0.59
N ARG A 72 -12.59 -6.45 -1.21
CA ARG A 72 -13.25 -6.66 -2.50
C ARG A 72 -14.73 -6.83 -2.20
N LEU A 73 -15.56 -5.86 -2.59
CA LEU A 73 -16.97 -6.12 -2.84
C LEU A 73 -17.08 -6.38 -4.35
N ASP A 74 -17.37 -7.64 -4.70
CA ASP A 74 -17.91 -8.05 -6.00
C ASP A 74 -19.21 -7.30 -6.34
#